data_AF-X8C8L9-F1
#
_entry.id   AF-X8C8L9-F1
#
_cell.length_a   1.000
_cell.length_b   1.000
_cell.length_c   1.000
_cell.angle_alpha   90.00
_cell.angle_beta   90.00
_cell.angle_gamma   90.00
#
_symmetry.space_group_name_H-M   'P 1'
#
loop_
_entity.id
_entity.type
_entity.pdbx_description
1 polymer ?
#
loop_
_entity_poly.entity_id
_entity_poly.type
_entity_poly.pdbx_seq_one_letter_code
_entity_poly.pdbx_strand_id
1 'polypeptide(L)'
;MAVGKLFGYEGNVIVIADGGPGFCSASPAAFDSFRAGNVVDGTSLHPICIRVNDFHAHYLPSGQATSFAADIDYQTGRDLTTNTWRPYRLRVNHPLRLGGDRVYLQGHGYAPTFTVTFPDGQSRTSTVQWRPDNPATLLSSGVARIDPPAGSYPDPRERRTQQIAIQGLLAPTAQLDGTLLSSSFPRSTPRRGRRHLSRRHWPRHRSAAVAV
;
A
#
# COMPACT_ATOMS: atom_id res chain seq x y z
N MET A 1 -3.52 1.26 -33.97
CA MET A 1 -4.33 1.36 -32.73
C MET A 1 -3.96 2.66 -32.01
N ALA A 2 -4.48 3.80 -32.46
CA ALA A 2 -4.14 5.12 -31.91
C ALA A 2 -5.37 5.86 -31.33
N VAL A 3 -6.54 5.20 -31.31
CA VAL A 3 -7.82 5.82 -30.89
C VAL A 3 -8.16 5.57 -29.42
N GLY A 4 -7.64 4.50 -28.80
CA GLY A 4 -7.95 4.15 -27.40
C GLY A 4 -7.36 5.11 -26.35
N LYS A 5 -6.27 5.82 -26.68
CA LYS A 5 -5.62 6.79 -25.77
C LYS A 5 -6.27 8.17 -25.76
N LEU A 6 -7.22 8.46 -26.66
CA LEU A 6 -7.89 9.76 -26.70
C LEU A 6 -9.02 9.88 -25.66
N PHE A 7 -9.70 8.78 -25.30
CA PHE A 7 -10.96 8.82 -24.54
C PHE A 7 -10.94 8.15 -23.15
N GLY A 8 -9.79 7.66 -22.69
CA GLY A 8 -9.67 6.95 -21.40
C GLY A 8 -8.82 7.69 -20.38
N TYR A 9 -8.75 7.14 -19.16
CA TYR A 9 -7.80 7.55 -18.13
C TYR A 9 -6.95 6.35 -17.69
N GLU A 10 -5.81 6.64 -17.07
CA GLU A 10 -4.95 5.65 -16.41
C GLU A 10 -4.65 6.17 -15.01
N GLY A 11 -4.97 5.39 -13.99
CA GLY A 11 -4.72 5.74 -12.59
C GLY A 11 -3.99 4.62 -11.86
N ASN A 12 -2.96 4.94 -11.09
CA ASN A 12 -2.26 3.98 -10.23
C ASN A 12 -2.41 4.37 -8.77
N VAL A 13 -2.64 3.39 -7.90
CA VAL A 13 -2.80 3.59 -6.46
C VAL A 13 -2.25 2.40 -5.67
N ILE A 14 -1.56 2.67 -4.58
CA ILE A 14 -1.13 1.66 -3.62
C ILE A 14 -2.20 1.51 -2.54
N VAL A 15 -2.73 0.30 -2.37
CA VAL A 15 -3.70 -0.03 -1.32
C VAL A 15 -3.04 -0.99 -0.34
N ILE A 16 -3.08 -0.64 0.96
CA ILE A 16 -2.53 -1.49 2.02
C ILE A 16 -3.44 -2.72 2.16
N ALA A 17 -2.83 -3.91 2.25
CA ALA A 17 -3.56 -5.17 2.41
C ALA A 17 -3.81 -5.45 3.90
N ASP A 18 -4.78 -4.72 4.45
CA ASP A 18 -5.19 -4.82 5.85
C ASP A 18 -6.72 -4.89 6.03
N GLY A 19 -7.48 -4.98 4.93
CA GLY A 19 -8.94 -4.92 4.96
C GLY A 19 -9.49 -3.56 5.39
N GLY A 20 -8.67 -2.50 5.34
CA GLY A 20 -9.03 -1.15 5.72
C GLY A 20 -10.00 -0.46 4.74
N PRO A 21 -10.09 0.88 4.78
CA PRO A 21 -11.07 1.63 3.99
C PRO A 21 -10.89 1.49 2.47
N GLY A 22 -9.70 1.06 2.03
CA GLY A 22 -9.40 0.86 0.62
C GLY A 22 -9.25 2.16 -0.15
N PHE A 23 -9.62 2.11 -1.42
CA PHE A 23 -9.52 3.19 -2.40
C PHE A 23 -10.87 3.35 -3.10
N CYS A 24 -11.26 4.60 -3.41
CA CYS A 24 -12.41 4.89 -4.27
C CYS A 24 -12.02 5.91 -5.34
N SER A 25 -12.37 5.66 -6.60
CA SER A 25 -12.09 6.51 -7.77
C SER A 25 -12.99 7.76 -7.85
N ALA A 26 -13.27 8.40 -6.72
CA ALA A 26 -14.17 9.55 -6.64
C ALA A 26 -13.60 10.82 -7.28
N SER A 27 -12.27 10.94 -7.39
CA SER A 27 -11.60 12.05 -8.07
C SER A 27 -10.17 11.67 -8.52
N PRO A 28 -9.56 12.39 -9.46
CA PRO A 28 -8.16 12.19 -9.84
C PRO A 28 -7.18 12.28 -8.65
N ALA A 29 -7.50 13.08 -7.64
CA ALA A 29 -6.67 13.25 -6.45
C ALA A 29 -6.63 12.03 -5.52
N ALA A 30 -7.52 11.04 -5.72
CA ALA A 30 -7.51 9.79 -4.97
C ALA A 30 -6.39 8.83 -5.44
N PHE A 31 -5.80 9.06 -6.62
CA PHE A 31 -4.74 8.22 -7.18
C PHE A 31 -3.36 8.76 -6.83
N ASP A 32 -2.37 7.86 -6.69
CA ASP A 32 -0.96 8.23 -6.50
C ASP A 32 -0.36 8.82 -7.79
N SER A 33 -0.84 8.35 -8.94
CA SER A 33 -0.56 8.93 -10.25
C SER A 33 -1.78 8.81 -11.15
N PHE A 34 -2.07 9.85 -11.92
CA PHE A 34 -3.22 9.89 -12.79
C PHE A 34 -2.85 10.54 -14.12
N ARG A 35 -3.34 9.96 -15.21
CA ARG A 35 -3.19 10.48 -16.57
C ARG A 35 -4.56 10.47 -17.25
N ALA A 36 -5.08 11.66 -17.53
CA ALA A 36 -6.24 11.80 -18.40
C ALA A 36 -5.82 11.69 -19.87
N GLY A 37 -6.66 11.07 -20.69
CA GLY A 37 -6.56 11.13 -22.15
C GLY A 37 -6.84 12.54 -22.67
N ASN A 38 -6.35 12.85 -23.88
CA ASN A 38 -6.37 14.19 -24.45
C ASN A 38 -7.77 14.81 -24.68
N VAL A 39 -8.85 14.02 -24.64
CA VAL A 39 -10.22 14.46 -24.95
C VAL A 39 -11.17 14.33 -23.75
N VAL A 40 -10.68 13.84 -22.62
CA VAL A 40 -11.42 13.76 -21.34
C VAL A 40 -10.81 14.74 -20.36
N ASP A 41 -11.63 15.58 -19.76
CA ASP A 41 -11.24 16.56 -18.73
C ASP A 41 -10.87 15.91 -17.38
N GLY A 42 -10.81 14.58 -17.31
CA GLY A 42 -10.53 13.82 -16.09
C GLY A 42 -11.67 13.84 -15.06
N THR A 43 -12.85 14.38 -15.39
CA THR A 43 -13.97 14.51 -14.45
C THR A 43 -14.99 13.36 -14.52
N SER A 44 -15.01 12.61 -15.61
CA SER A 44 -15.93 11.47 -15.82
C SER A 44 -15.29 10.13 -15.46
N LEU A 45 -14.92 9.97 -14.19
CA LEU A 45 -14.40 8.70 -13.66
C LEU A 45 -15.57 7.72 -13.42
N HIS A 46 -15.39 6.44 -13.75
CA HIS A 46 -16.35 5.43 -13.28
C HIS A 46 -16.17 5.22 -11.78
N PRO A 47 -17.23 5.44 -10.96
CA PRO A 47 -17.13 5.24 -9.52
C PRO A 47 -16.92 3.77 -9.19
N ILE A 48 -15.78 3.47 -8.59
CA ILE A 48 -15.36 2.14 -8.15
C ILE A 48 -14.70 2.30 -6.79
N CYS A 49 -15.05 1.45 -5.83
CA CYS A 49 -14.30 1.29 -4.59
C CYS A 49 -13.65 -0.09 -4.55
N ILE A 50 -12.41 -0.18 -4.05
CA ILE A 50 -11.62 -1.39 -3.93
C ILE A 50 -10.96 -1.41 -2.55
N ARG A 51 -11.14 -2.49 -1.80
CA ARG A 51 -10.35 -2.78 -0.60
C ARG A 51 -9.51 -4.03 -0.85
N VAL A 52 -8.31 -4.06 -0.29
CA VAL A 52 -7.43 -5.23 -0.35
C VAL A 52 -7.43 -5.87 1.03
N ASN A 53 -7.94 -7.10 1.11
CA ASN A 53 -8.00 -7.85 2.36
C ASN A 53 -6.67 -8.53 2.66
N ASP A 54 -6.08 -9.17 1.63
CA ASP A 54 -4.81 -9.87 1.75
C ASP A 54 -4.06 -9.89 0.40
N PHE A 55 -2.75 -10.10 0.47
CA PHE A 55 -1.87 -10.19 -0.68
C PHE A 55 -0.95 -11.41 -0.60
N HIS A 56 -1.01 -12.23 -1.64
CA HIS A 56 -0.29 -13.49 -1.77
C HIS A 56 0.83 -13.37 -2.79
N ALA A 57 2.06 -13.69 -2.37
CA ALA A 57 3.21 -13.78 -3.26
C ALA A 57 3.98 -15.09 -3.07
N HIS A 58 4.15 -15.80 -4.18
CA HIS A 58 4.93 -17.02 -4.26
C HIS A 58 6.19 -16.78 -5.09
N TYR A 59 7.29 -17.35 -4.61
CA TYR A 59 8.63 -17.17 -5.14
C TYR A 59 9.32 -18.53 -5.22
N LEU A 60 10.09 -18.75 -6.28
CA LEU A 60 11.07 -19.82 -6.38
C LEU A 60 12.22 -19.60 -5.36
N PRO A 61 13.03 -20.64 -5.06
CA PRO A 61 14.23 -20.47 -4.23
C PRO A 61 15.22 -19.43 -4.77
N SER A 62 15.20 -19.16 -6.07
CA SER A 62 15.99 -18.10 -6.72
C SER A 62 15.51 -16.68 -6.42
N GLY A 63 14.34 -16.50 -5.79
CA GLY A 63 13.71 -15.21 -5.56
C GLY A 63 12.81 -14.75 -6.70
N GLN A 64 12.77 -15.48 -7.83
CA GLN A 64 11.86 -15.18 -8.93
C GLN A 64 10.40 -15.43 -8.53
N ALA A 65 9.52 -14.48 -8.82
CA ALA A 65 8.10 -14.60 -8.55
C ALA A 65 7.42 -15.63 -9.46
N THR A 66 6.63 -16.52 -8.88
CA THR A 66 5.80 -17.49 -9.61
C THR A 66 4.36 -17.02 -9.75
N SER A 67 3.85 -16.29 -8.76
CA SER A 67 2.48 -15.77 -8.79
C SER A 67 2.27 -14.65 -7.79
N PHE A 68 1.48 -13.66 -8.20
CA PHE A 68 0.91 -12.65 -7.32
C PHE A 68 -0.62 -12.68 -7.40
N ALA A 69 -1.27 -12.58 -6.25
CA ALA A 69 -2.70 -12.44 -6.15
C ALA A 69 -3.06 -11.51 -4.99
N ALA A 70 -4.09 -10.70 -5.16
CA ALA A 70 -4.72 -9.93 -4.10
C ALA A 70 -6.15 -10.44 -3.91
N ASP A 71 -6.52 -10.75 -2.68
CA ASP A 71 -7.92 -10.98 -2.33
C ASP A 71 -8.52 -9.61 -2.04
N ILE A 72 -9.38 -9.14 -2.95
CA ILE A 72 -9.99 -7.81 -2.89
C ILE A 72 -11.49 -7.94 -2.69
N ASP A 73 -12.11 -6.90 -2.15
CA ASP A 73 -13.53 -6.65 -2.40
C ASP A 73 -13.69 -5.34 -3.17
N TYR A 74 -14.71 -5.29 -4.01
CA TYR A 74 -15.00 -4.11 -4.80
C TYR A 74 -16.48 -3.72 -4.75
N GLN A 75 -16.75 -2.46 -5.07
CA GLN A 75 -18.09 -1.90 -5.27
C GLN A 75 -18.11 -1.11 -6.57
N THR A 76 -19.20 -1.19 -7.32
CA THR A 76 -19.46 -0.35 -8.49
C THR A 76 -20.96 -0.22 -8.75
N GLY A 77 -21.38 0.82 -9.46
CA GLY A 77 -22.79 1.03 -9.81
C GLY A 77 -23.69 1.05 -8.57
N ARG A 78 -24.75 0.21 -8.55
CA ARG A 78 -25.70 0.13 -7.43
C ARG A 78 -25.08 -0.35 -6.12
N ASP A 79 -23.99 -1.12 -6.19
CA ASP A 79 -23.34 -1.64 -4.98
C ASP A 79 -22.79 -0.51 -4.09
N LEU A 80 -22.47 0.65 -4.69
CA LEU A 80 -22.01 1.85 -3.96
C LEU A 80 -23.12 2.46 -3.09
N THR A 81 -24.37 2.46 -3.56
CA THR A 81 -25.50 3.03 -2.81
C THR A 81 -26.06 2.06 -1.77
N THR A 82 -25.97 0.75 -2.03
CA THR A 82 -26.39 -0.30 -1.09
C THR A 82 -25.28 -0.76 -0.15
N ASN A 83 -24.08 -0.17 -0.26
CA ASN A 83 -22.88 -0.56 0.47
C ASN A 83 -22.61 -2.08 0.40
N THR A 84 -22.79 -2.68 -0.77
CA THR A 84 -22.62 -4.13 -1.00
C THR A 84 -21.22 -4.39 -1.54
N TRP A 85 -20.42 -5.21 -0.85
CA TRP A 85 -19.05 -5.54 -1.28
C TRP A 85 -19.03 -6.89 -1.99
N ARG A 86 -18.36 -6.95 -3.15
CA ARG A 86 -18.19 -8.19 -3.92
C ARG A 86 -16.76 -8.69 -3.84
N PRO A 87 -16.52 -9.94 -3.42
CA PRO A 87 -15.18 -10.50 -3.39
C PRO A 87 -14.68 -10.80 -4.80
N TYR A 88 -13.39 -10.57 -5.02
CA TYR A 88 -12.68 -10.95 -6.24
C TYR A 88 -11.22 -11.29 -5.95
N ARG A 89 -10.70 -12.32 -6.61
CA ARG A 89 -9.28 -12.66 -6.54
C ARG A 89 -8.53 -12.06 -7.73
N LEU A 90 -7.96 -10.88 -7.51
CA LEU A 90 -7.19 -10.16 -8.53
C LEU A 90 -5.84 -10.84 -8.75
N ARG A 91 -5.51 -11.17 -10.00
CA ARG A 91 -4.28 -11.90 -10.37
C ARG A 91 -3.58 -11.21 -11.53
N VAL A 92 -2.28 -11.43 -11.63
CA VAL A 92 -1.48 -10.97 -12.79
C VAL A 92 -2.11 -11.49 -14.08
N ASN A 93 -2.21 -10.63 -15.10
CA ASN A 93 -2.83 -10.93 -16.41
C ASN A 93 -4.32 -11.33 -16.37
N HIS A 94 -4.98 -11.29 -15.21
CA HIS A 94 -6.42 -11.55 -15.05
C HIS A 94 -7.10 -10.33 -14.39
N PRO A 95 -7.24 -9.21 -15.13
CA PRO A 95 -7.79 -7.99 -14.59
C PRO A 95 -9.26 -8.14 -14.19
N LEU A 96 -9.67 -7.40 -13.17
CA LEU A 96 -11.09 -7.20 -12.87
C LEU A 96 -11.66 -6.21 -13.90
N ARG A 97 -12.79 -6.53 -14.52
CA ARG A 97 -13.43 -5.71 -15.55
C ARG A 97 -14.72 -5.11 -15.01
N LEU A 98 -14.84 -3.78 -14.98
CA LEU A 98 -15.97 -3.07 -14.40
C LEU A 98 -16.42 -1.94 -15.32
N GLY A 99 -17.62 -2.02 -15.89
CA GLY A 99 -18.22 -0.89 -16.60
C GLY A 99 -17.41 -0.31 -17.78
N GLY A 100 -16.47 -1.06 -18.36
CA GLY A 100 -15.54 -0.57 -19.39
C GLY A 100 -14.09 -0.41 -18.90
N ASP A 101 -13.91 -0.21 -17.60
CA ASP A 101 -12.60 -0.09 -16.95
C ASP A 101 -12.00 -1.45 -16.62
N ARG A 102 -10.68 -1.46 -16.43
CA ARG A 102 -9.91 -2.68 -16.15
C ARG A 102 -8.93 -2.43 -15.02
N VAL A 103 -9.17 -3.10 -13.91
CA VAL A 103 -8.28 -3.04 -12.75
C VAL A 103 -7.22 -4.14 -12.86
N TYR A 104 -5.95 -3.76 -12.86
CA TYR A 104 -4.80 -4.64 -12.92
C TYR A 104 -4.03 -4.66 -11.61
N LEU A 105 -3.54 -5.83 -11.24
CA LEU A 105 -2.48 -5.94 -10.23
C LEU A 105 -1.14 -5.63 -10.88
N GLN A 106 -0.56 -4.48 -10.55
CA GLN A 106 0.72 -4.04 -11.13
C GLN A 106 1.93 -4.53 -10.34
N GLY A 107 1.81 -4.57 -9.02
CA GLY A 107 2.94 -4.89 -8.16
C GLY A 107 2.55 -4.92 -6.70
N HIS A 108 3.57 -5.01 -5.86
CA HIS A 108 3.37 -5.01 -4.42
C HIS A 108 4.64 -4.54 -3.70
N GLY A 109 4.49 -4.25 -2.42
CA GLY A 109 5.56 -3.86 -1.54
C GLY A 109 5.20 -4.14 -0.10
N TYR A 110 5.92 -3.48 0.81
CA TYR A 110 5.69 -3.59 2.24
C TYR A 110 5.26 -2.23 2.80
N ALA A 111 4.31 -2.26 3.73
CA ALA A 111 3.94 -1.10 4.53
C ALA A 111 4.13 -1.43 6.01
N PRO A 112 5.26 -1.02 6.61
CA PRO A 112 5.46 -1.19 8.04
C PRO A 112 4.48 -0.34 8.83
N THR A 113 4.01 -0.90 9.95
CA THR A 113 3.19 -0.22 10.94
C THR A 113 4.06 0.25 12.10
N PHE A 114 4.03 1.54 12.40
CA PHE A 114 4.72 2.15 13.52
C PHE A 114 3.73 2.57 14.59
N THR A 115 4.02 2.21 15.85
CA THR A 115 3.30 2.73 17.00
C THR A 115 4.26 3.58 17.83
N VAL A 116 3.95 4.86 17.96
CA VAL A 116 4.72 5.84 18.73
C VAL A 116 3.90 6.24 19.94
N THR A 117 4.52 6.18 21.11
CA THR A 117 3.96 6.65 22.38
C THR A 117 4.57 8.02 22.69
N PHE A 118 3.72 9.01 22.91
CA PHE A 118 4.09 10.41 23.19
C PHE A 118 4.28 10.63 24.71
N PRO A 119 4.91 11.74 25.12
CA PRO A 119 5.16 12.03 26.54
C PRO A 119 3.90 12.10 27.42
N ASP A 120 2.74 12.39 26.84
CA ASP A 120 1.43 12.38 27.51
C ASP A 120 0.87 10.96 27.75
N GLY A 121 1.61 9.92 27.36
CA GLY A 121 1.23 8.52 27.48
C GLY A 121 0.30 8.01 26.36
N GLN A 122 -0.20 8.88 25.49
CA GLN A 122 -1.04 8.49 24.37
C GLN A 122 -0.19 7.91 23.24
N SER A 123 -0.79 7.05 22.41
CA SER A 123 -0.10 6.43 21.29
C SER A 123 -0.78 6.70 19.95
N ARG A 124 0.04 6.78 18.90
CA ARG A 124 -0.40 6.88 17.51
C ARG A 124 0.18 5.73 16.72
N THR A 125 -0.68 5.11 15.92
CA THR A 125 -0.30 4.04 14.99
C THR A 125 -0.43 4.54 13.56
N SER A 126 0.60 4.31 12.74
CA SER A 126 0.61 4.68 11.33
C SER A 126 1.20 3.54 10.52
N THR A 127 0.48 3.13 9.46
CA THR A 127 0.97 2.18 8.46
C THR A 127 1.21 2.98 7.18
N VAL A 128 2.43 2.91 6.64
CA VAL A 128 2.81 3.68 5.46
C VAL A 128 3.56 2.80 4.48
N GLN A 129 3.28 2.95 3.19
CA GLN A 129 3.97 2.25 2.11
C GLN A 129 5.43 2.66 2.01
N TRP A 130 6.31 1.66 1.88
CA TRP A 130 7.74 1.89 1.66
C TRP A 130 8.11 1.49 0.24
N ARG A 131 8.78 2.40 -0.47
CA ARG A 131 9.11 2.23 -1.89
C ARG A 131 10.20 1.17 -2.04
N PRO A 132 10.00 0.12 -2.84
CA PRO A 132 11.08 -0.80 -3.19
C PRO A 132 12.19 -0.07 -3.94
N ASP A 133 13.41 -0.10 -3.38
CA ASP A 133 14.64 0.36 -4.04
C ASP A 133 15.27 -0.77 -4.87
N ASN A 134 15.10 -2.01 -4.42
CA ASN A 134 15.47 -3.21 -5.19
C ASN A 134 14.22 -4.08 -5.41
N PRO A 135 13.69 -4.17 -6.65
CA PRO A 135 12.48 -4.93 -6.95
C PRO A 135 12.66 -6.46 -6.82
N ALA A 136 13.89 -6.98 -6.93
CA ALA A 136 14.16 -8.41 -6.83
C ALA A 136 14.15 -8.91 -5.38
N THR A 137 14.60 -8.08 -4.43
CA THR A 137 14.70 -8.46 -3.01
C THR A 137 13.73 -7.69 -2.11
N LEU A 138 12.97 -6.76 -2.70
CA LEU A 138 12.06 -5.84 -2.02
C LEU A 138 12.71 -5.10 -0.84
N LEU A 139 14.02 -4.84 -0.94
CA LEU A 139 14.66 -3.84 -0.08
C LEU A 139 13.97 -2.50 -0.37
N SER A 140 13.41 -1.89 0.66
CA SER A 140 12.64 -0.66 0.52
C SER A 140 13.17 0.43 1.43
N SER A 141 13.02 1.68 1.01
CA SER A 141 13.21 2.86 1.84
C SER A 141 11.88 3.59 2.04
N GLY A 142 11.78 4.31 3.14
CA GLY A 142 10.58 5.09 3.43
C GLY A 142 10.78 6.09 4.55
N VAL A 143 9.81 6.98 4.64
CA VAL A 143 9.65 7.95 5.72
C VAL A 143 8.23 7.88 6.23
N ALA A 144 8.06 7.88 7.55
CA ALA A 144 6.78 8.04 8.23
C ALA A 144 6.83 9.34 9.05
N ARG A 145 5.79 10.18 8.92
CA ARG A 145 5.58 11.32 9.82
C ARG A 145 4.40 10.99 10.72
N ILE A 146 4.60 11.05 12.02
CA ILE A 146 3.59 10.75 13.02
C ILE A 146 3.29 12.01 13.81
N ASP A 147 2.08 12.53 13.61
CA ASP A 147 1.56 13.67 14.34
C ASP A 147 1.23 13.29 15.79
N PRO A 148 1.41 14.19 16.76
CA PRO A 148 0.96 13.96 18.12
C PRO A 148 -0.58 13.79 18.20
N PRO A 149 -1.09 13.24 19.32
CA PRO A 149 -2.53 13.14 19.58
C PRO A 149 -3.26 14.48 19.43
N ALA A 150 -4.52 14.42 19.00
CA ALA A 150 -5.33 15.63 18.91
C ALA A 150 -5.55 16.19 20.31
N GLY A 151 -5.38 17.50 20.49
CA GLY A 151 -5.53 18.16 21.79
C GLY A 151 -4.34 18.04 22.75
N SER A 152 -3.27 17.33 22.39
CA SER A 152 -2.06 17.26 23.23
C SER A 152 -1.29 18.59 23.29
N TYR A 153 -1.43 19.42 22.25
CA TYR A 153 -0.85 20.76 22.16
C TYR A 153 -1.94 21.74 21.68
N PRO A 154 -2.31 22.77 22.47
CA PRO A 154 -3.34 23.74 22.07
C PRO A 154 -2.91 24.61 20.90
N ASP A 155 -1.63 25.01 20.86
CA ASP A 155 -1.10 25.85 19.79
C ASP A 155 -0.72 24.99 18.56
N PRO A 156 -1.23 25.32 17.35
CA PRO A 156 -0.90 24.59 16.14
C PRO A 156 0.58 24.66 15.74
N ARG A 157 1.34 25.71 16.12
CA ARG A 157 2.76 25.82 15.78
C ARG A 157 3.59 24.91 16.67
N GLU A 158 3.31 24.91 17.98
CA GLU A 158 3.90 23.96 18.92
C GLU A 158 3.59 22.52 18.52
N ARG A 159 2.33 22.20 18.17
CA ARG A 159 1.96 20.86 17.70
C ARG A 159 2.81 20.38 16.51
N ARG A 160 3.20 21.28 15.61
CA ARG A 160 4.04 20.93 14.45
C ARG A 160 5.48 20.61 14.83
N THR A 161 6.02 21.20 15.89
CA THR A 161 7.40 20.91 16.34
C THR A 161 7.51 19.57 17.08
N GLN A 162 6.38 18.99 17.49
CA GLN A 162 6.29 17.74 18.23
C GLN A 162 6.00 16.52 17.34
N GLN A 163 6.07 16.69 16.02
CA GLN A 163 5.93 15.60 15.06
C GLN A 163 7.17 14.70 15.10
N ILE A 164 6.96 13.39 14.97
CA ILE A 164 8.06 12.42 14.90
C ILE A 164 8.21 11.97 13.45
N ALA A 165 9.42 12.11 12.92
CA ALA A 165 9.80 11.56 11.63
C ALA A 165 10.62 10.27 11.83
N ILE A 166 10.19 9.19 11.19
CA ILE A 166 10.91 7.91 11.14
C ILE A 166 11.37 7.73 9.70
N GLN A 167 12.68 7.62 9.49
CA GLN A 167 13.27 7.27 8.21
C GLN A 167 14.05 5.96 8.35
N GLY A 168 14.01 5.10 7.34
CA GLY A 168 14.85 3.90 7.37
C GLY A 168 14.78 3.04 6.13
N LEU A 169 15.36 1.84 6.29
CA LEU A 169 15.35 0.74 5.33
C LEU A 169 14.58 -0.46 5.89
N LEU A 170 13.75 -1.07 5.05
CA LEU A 170 13.02 -2.29 5.32
C LEU A 170 13.59 -3.38 4.43
N ALA A 171 14.19 -4.38 5.07
CA ALA A 171 14.68 -5.58 4.40
C ALA A 171 13.77 -6.76 4.77
N PRO A 172 12.96 -7.30 3.82
CA PRO A 172 12.09 -8.43 4.10
C PRO A 172 12.87 -9.65 4.63
N THR A 173 14.00 -9.95 4.00
CA THR A 173 14.99 -10.93 4.47
C THR A 173 16.32 -10.24 4.68
N ALA A 174 16.54 -9.76 5.90
CA ALA A 174 17.73 -8.97 6.24
C ALA A 174 19.03 -9.76 5.99
N GLN A 175 19.96 -9.12 5.28
CA GLN A 175 21.35 -9.53 5.15
C GLN A 175 22.23 -8.32 5.47
N LEU A 176 23.33 -8.56 6.18
CA LEU A 176 24.33 -7.53 6.46
C LEU A 176 25.57 -7.81 5.63
N ASP A 177 26.05 -6.80 4.93
CA ASP A 177 27.40 -6.78 4.36
C ASP A 177 28.23 -5.77 5.17
N GLY A 178 29.01 -6.30 6.12
CA GLY A 178 29.58 -5.49 7.21
C GLY A 178 28.48 -4.81 8.05
N THR A 179 28.41 -3.48 7.98
CA THR A 179 27.37 -2.67 8.67
C THR A 179 26.22 -2.26 7.76
N LEU A 180 26.30 -2.53 6.46
CA LEU A 180 25.28 -2.13 5.49
C LEU A 180 24.11 -3.13 5.51
N LEU A 181 22.91 -2.63 5.81
CA LEU A 181 21.69 -3.41 5.70
C LEU A 181 21.29 -3.58 4.23
N SER A 182 21.11 -4.83 3.82
CA SER A 182 20.56 -5.24 2.54
C SER A 182 19.43 -6.26 2.74
N SER A 183 18.78 -6.66 1.65
CA SER A 183 17.81 -7.74 1.61
C SER A 183 18.29 -8.82 0.65
N SER A 184 18.27 -10.09 1.08
CA SER A 184 18.68 -11.24 0.27
C SER A 184 17.53 -11.90 -0.48
N PHE A 185 16.28 -11.69 -0.03
CA PHE A 185 15.12 -12.40 -0.57
C PHE A 185 13.82 -11.60 -0.38
N PRO A 186 12.90 -11.56 -1.38
CA PRO A 186 11.73 -10.67 -1.37
C PRO A 186 10.64 -11.07 -0.36
N ARG A 187 10.54 -12.35 0.00
CA ARG A 187 9.57 -12.80 1.02
C ARG A 187 10.08 -12.46 2.41
N SER A 188 9.28 -11.73 3.19
CA SER A 188 9.53 -11.52 4.62
C SER A 188 9.67 -12.85 5.37
N THR A 189 10.85 -13.12 5.93
CA THR A 189 11.04 -14.24 6.86
C THR A 189 10.53 -13.86 8.27
N PRO A 190 9.83 -14.75 8.99
CA PRO A 190 9.62 -14.58 10.43
C PRO A 190 10.97 -14.46 11.13
N ARG A 191 11.13 -13.53 12.08
CA ARG A 191 12.37 -13.45 12.88
C ARG A 191 12.58 -14.77 13.62
N ARG A 192 13.54 -15.59 13.18
CA ARG A 192 14.08 -16.69 14.00
C ARG A 192 14.80 -16.08 15.20
N GLY A 193 14.27 -16.35 16.39
CA GLY A 193 14.96 -16.33 17.69
C GLY A 193 15.89 -15.15 18.01
N ARG A 194 15.37 -14.15 18.76
CA ARG A 194 16.15 -13.58 19.87
C ARG A 194 15.46 -14.03 21.16
N ARG A 195 16.09 -14.98 21.87
CA ARG A 195 15.77 -15.27 23.27
C ARG A 195 16.06 -14.00 24.08
N HIS A 196 15.12 -13.65 24.96
CA HIS A 196 15.16 -12.52 25.91
C HIS A 196 15.33 -11.12 25.31
N LEU A 197 14.20 -10.44 25.05
CA LEU A 197 13.89 -9.09 25.54
C LEU A 197 12.51 -8.68 25.00
N SER A 198 11.60 -8.39 25.95
CA SER A 198 10.32 -7.68 25.86
C SER A 198 9.51 -7.77 24.55
N ARG A 199 8.32 -8.39 24.68
CA ARG A 199 7.25 -8.46 23.67
C ARG A 199 6.95 -7.07 23.07
N ARG A 200 7.25 -6.88 21.78
CA ARG A 200 6.50 -6.00 20.87
C ARG A 200 6.26 -6.77 19.58
N HIS A 201 5.02 -7.20 19.39
CA HIS A 201 4.55 -7.85 18.17
C HIS A 201 4.37 -6.76 17.12
N TRP A 202 5.18 -6.77 16.06
CA TRP A 202 5.04 -5.87 14.92
C TRP A 202 4.20 -6.57 13.85
N PRO A 203 2.93 -6.20 13.61
CA PRO A 203 2.21 -6.68 12.44
C PRO A 203 2.90 -6.11 11.20
N ARG A 204 3.33 -6.99 10.30
CA ARG A 204 3.90 -6.61 8.99
C ARG A 204 2.80 -6.75 7.96
N HIS A 205 2.15 -5.65 7.62
CA HIS A 205 1.19 -5.64 6.51
C HIS A 205 1.94 -5.60 5.18
N ARG A 206 1.46 -6.37 4.22
CA ARG A 206 1.86 -6.23 2.81
C ARG A 206 1.01 -5.13 2.18
N SER A 207 1.50 -4.50 1.12
CA SER A 207 0.69 -3.58 0.31
C SER A 207 0.64 -4.06 -1.11
N ALA A 208 -0.52 -3.91 -1.76
CA ALA A 208 -0.69 -4.19 -3.17
C ALA A 208 -0.75 -2.87 -3.94
N ALA A 209 0.00 -2.77 -5.04
CA ALA A 209 -0.15 -1.68 -6.00
C ALA A 209 -1.18 -2.11 -7.06
N VAL A 210 -2.28 -1.36 -7.14
CA VAL A 210 -3.38 -1.60 -8.06
C VAL A 210 -3.41 -0.46 -9.07
N ALA A 211 -3.66 -0.79 -10.33
CA ALA A 211 -3.93 0.22 -11.35
C ALA A 211 -5.30 0.01 -11.95
N VAL A 212 -5.93 1.12 -12.31
CA VAL A 212 -7.25 1.22 -12.94
C VAL A 212 -7.07 1.84 -14.32
#